data_AF-A0AAV3RB37-F1
#
_entry.id   AF-A0AAV3RB37-F1
#
_cell.length_a   1.000
_cell.length_b   1.000
_cell.length_c   1.000
_cell.angle_alpha   90.00
_cell.angle_beta   90.00
_cell.angle_gamma   90.00
#
_symmetry.space_group_name_H-M   'P 1'
#
loop_
_entity.id
_entity.type
_entity.pdbx_description
1 polymer ?
#
loop_
_entity_poly.entity_id
_entity_poly.type
_entity_poly.pdbx_seq_one_letter_code
_entity_poly.pdbx_strand_id
1 'polypeptide(L)'
;MVQHGFKRTLMDYCVFVKKLTDADFLILLLYVDDMLIVGKNIAMINDLKTKLSTTFEMKDLGKAEHILGMQITRDRNKKKL
;
A
#
# COMPACT_ATOMS: atom_id res chain seq x y z
N MET A 1 -7.85 3.22 -9.03
CA MET A 1 -6.59 2.44 -9.05
C MET A 1 -6.00 2.26 -10.46
N VAL A 2 -6.74 1.72 -11.43
CA VAL A 2 -6.24 1.56 -12.82
C VAL A 2 -5.86 2.91 -13.46
N GLN A 3 -6.68 3.95 -13.25
CA GLN A 3 -6.38 5.33 -13.71
C GLN A 3 -5.11 5.94 -13.07
N HIS A 4 -4.64 5.42 -11.94
CA HIS A 4 -3.39 5.87 -11.30
C HIS A 4 -2.17 5.05 -11.75
N GLY A 5 -2.31 4.20 -12.78
CA GLY A 5 -1.24 3.41 -13.36
C GLY A 5 -0.92 2.12 -12.59
N PHE A 6 -1.82 1.65 -11.72
CA PHE A 6 -1.67 0.35 -11.09
C PHE A 6 -2.20 -0.76 -12.00
N LYS A 7 -1.47 -1.87 -12.06
CA LYS A 7 -1.91 -3.11 -12.67
C LYS A 7 -2.43 -4.04 -11.57
N ARG A 8 -3.68 -4.48 -11.71
CA ARG A 8 -4.24 -5.51 -10.83
C ARG A 8 -3.54 -6.85 -11.10
N THR A 9 -3.22 -7.60 -10.06
CA THR A 9 -2.66 -8.94 -10.24
C THR A 9 -3.74 -9.91 -10.74
N LEU A 10 -3.32 -10.95 -11.47
CA LEU A 10 -4.23 -11.98 -11.97
C LEU A 10 -4.65 -12.99 -10.89
N MET A 11 -3.83 -13.13 -9.85
CA MET A 11 -4.04 -14.12 -8.78
C MET A 11 -4.95 -13.59 -7.68
N ASP A 12 -4.90 -12.29 -7.42
CA ASP A 12 -5.70 -11.67 -6.37
C ASP A 12 -6.23 -10.31 -6.83
N TYR A 13 -7.56 -10.19 -6.84
CA TYR A 13 -8.27 -8.99 -7.28
C TYR A 13 -8.06 -7.80 -6.34
N CYS A 14 -7.69 -8.07 -5.09
CA CYS A 14 -7.42 -7.06 -4.07
C CYS A 14 -6.00 -6.50 -4.14
N VAL A 15 -5.12 -7.09 -4.96
CA VAL A 15 -3.70 -6.69 -5.05
C VAL A 15 -3.43 -5.93 -6.34
N PHE A 16 -2.91 -4.72 -6.18
CA PHE A 16 -2.54 -3.80 -7.24
C PHE A 16 -1.05 -3.50 -7.16
N VAL A 17 -0.35 -3.62 -8.28
CA VAL A 17 1.09 -3.37 -8.37
C VAL A 17 1.37 -2.29 -9.39
N LYS A 18 2.18 -1.31 -8.99
CA LYS A 18 2.72 -0.28 -9.87
C LYS A 18 4.24 -0.35 -9.80
N LYS A 19 4.85 -0.77 -10.91
CA LYS A 19 6.30 -0.71 -11.10
C LYS A 19 6.65 0.67 -11.63
N LEU A 20 7.59 1.37 -10.99
CA LEU A 20 8.06 2.68 -11.45
C LEU A 20 9.43 2.60 -12.09
N THR A 21 10.35 1.88 -11.45
CA THR A 21 11.69 1.57 -11.97
C THR A 21 11.98 0.09 -11.74
N ASP A 22 13.15 -0.40 -12.17
CA ASP A 22 13.56 -1.78 -11.84
C ASP A 22 13.78 -2.02 -10.35
N ALA A 23 14.08 -0.97 -9.58
CA ALA A 23 14.34 -1.04 -8.15
C ALA A 23 13.16 -0.59 -7.27
N ASP A 24 12.22 0.20 -7.81
CA ASP A 24 11.11 0.79 -7.08
C ASP A 24 9.74 0.32 -7.59
N PHE A 25 8.96 -0.13 -6.63
CA PHE A 25 7.60 -0.59 -6.83
C PHE A 25 6.70 -0.11 -5.69
N LEU A 26 5.41 -0.02 -5.99
CA LEU A 26 4.33 0.17 -5.04
C LEU A 26 3.37 -1.00 -5.18
N ILE A 27 3.05 -1.63 -4.06
CA ILE A 27 1.98 -2.61 -3.94
C ILE A 27 0.90 -1.95 -3.09
N LEU A 28 -0.33 -2.07 -3.56
CA LEU A 28 -1.52 -1.61 -2.90
C LEU A 28 -2.43 -2.83 -2.71
N LEU A 29 -2.68 -3.19 -1.45
CA LEU A 29 -3.73 -4.11 -1.07
C LEU A 29 -4.98 -3.30 -0.75
N LEU A 30 -6.11 -3.68 -1.33
CA LEU A 30 -7.39 -3.07 -1.07
C LEU A 30 -8.41 -4.15 -0.71
N TYR A 31 -8.91 -4.11 0.51
CA TYR A 31 -9.94 -5.02 1.00
C TYR A 31 -11.06 -4.22 1.64
N VAL A 32 -12.20 -4.13 0.94
CA VAL A 32 -13.37 -3.34 1.38
C VAL A 32 -12.95 -1.93 1.82
N ASP A 33 -13.01 -1.63 3.12
CA ASP A 33 -12.67 -0.33 3.71
C ASP A 33 -11.19 -0.20 4.10
N ASP A 34 -10.47 -1.32 4.17
CA ASP A 34 -9.06 -1.37 4.55
C ASP A 34 -8.15 -1.24 3.32
N MET A 35 -7.16 -0.35 3.43
CA MET A 35 -6.16 -0.12 2.40
C MET A 35 -4.75 -0.23 2.97
N LEU A 36 -3.92 -1.08 2.37
CA LEU A 36 -2.53 -1.27 2.73
C LEU A 36 -1.61 -0.87 1.58
N ILE A 37 -0.71 0.06 1.86
CA ILE A 37 0.29 0.51 0.90
C ILE A 37 1.66 -0.03 1.32
N VAL A 38 2.33 -0.70 0.39
CA VAL A 38 3.67 -1.25 0.56
C VAL A 38 4.56 -0.69 -0.54
N GLY A 39 5.73 -0.19 -0.16
CA GLY A 39 6.70 0.36 -1.12
C GLY A 39 8.06 0.50 -0.47
N LYS A 40 9.10 0.52 -1.30
CA LYS A 40 10.48 0.72 -0.83
C LYS A 40 10.75 2.17 -0.45
N ASN A 41 10.23 3.11 -1.24
CA ASN A 41 10.46 4.54 -1.08
C ASN A 41 9.29 5.21 -0.35
N ILE A 42 9.58 5.78 0.82
CA ILE A 42 8.59 6.46 1.67
C ILE A 42 8.01 7.70 0.98
N ALA A 43 8.81 8.45 0.21
CA ALA A 43 8.32 9.63 -0.49
C ALA A 43 7.23 9.25 -1.51
N MET A 44 7.37 8.11 -2.16
CA MET A 44 6.40 7.59 -3.12
C MET A 44 5.14 7.08 -2.44
N ILE A 45 5.26 6.45 -1.27
CA ILE A 45 4.11 6.08 -0.44
C ILE A 45 3.34 7.34 -0.04
N ASN A 46 4.02 8.39 0.41
CA ASN A 46 3.38 9.63 0.82
C ASN A 46 2.69 10.34 -0.35
N ASP A 47 3.35 10.43 -1.52
CA ASP A 47 2.72 10.98 -2.73
C ASP A 47 1.45 10.21 -3.13
N LEU A 48 1.50 8.86 -3.06
CA LEU A 48 0.33 8.04 -3.32
C LEU A 48 -0.78 8.27 -2.29
N LYS A 49 -0.44 8.31 -0.99
CA LYS A 49 -1.41 8.58 0.09
C LYS A 49 -2.11 9.92 -0.12
N THR A 50 -1.36 10.97 -0.45
CA THR A 50 -1.94 12.31 -0.72
C THR A 50 -2.88 12.27 -1.92
N LYS A 51 -2.47 11.63 -3.03
CA LYS A 51 -3.33 11.48 -4.21
C LYS A 51 -4.61 10.73 -3.89
N LEU A 52 -4.52 9.62 -3.17
CA LEU A 52 -5.70 8.86 -2.78
C LEU A 52 -6.60 9.64 -1.81
N SER A 53 -6.03 10.37 -0.86
CA SER A 53 -6.79 11.20 0.09
C SER A 53 -7.54 12.36 -0.58
N THR A 54 -7.10 12.80 -1.76
CA THR A 54 -7.84 13.82 -2.53
C THR A 54 -9.02 13.24 -3.31
N THR A 55 -9.00 11.94 -3.62
CA THR A 55 -10.04 11.29 -4.43
C THR A 55 -11.02 10.48 -3.57
N PHE A 56 -10.55 9.96 -2.44
CA PHE A 56 -11.31 9.12 -1.52
C PHE A 56 -11.27 9.72 -0.12
N GLU A 57 -12.39 9.68 0.58
CA GLU A 57 -12.43 9.99 2.00
C GLU A 57 -11.71 8.86 2.76
N MET A 58 -10.47 9.11 3.16
CA MET A 58 -9.63 8.13 3.84
C MET A 58 -8.86 8.78 4.99
N LYS A 59 -8.60 7.99 6.02
CA LYS A 59 -7.79 8.38 7.17
C LYS A 59 -6.46 7.65 7.10
N ASP A 60 -5.36 8.40 7.18
CA ASP A 60 -4.05 7.78 7.37
C ASP A 60 -3.92 7.26 8.80
N LEU A 61 -3.83 5.94 8.96
CA LEU A 61 -3.57 5.28 10.24
C LEU A 61 -2.07 5.20 10.57
N GLY A 62 -1.21 5.71 9.68
CA GLY A 62 0.23 5.77 9.88
C GLY A 62 0.94 4.50 9.41
N LYS A 63 1.78 3.94 10.28
CA LYS A 63 2.46 2.66 9.99
C LYS A 63 1.43 1.53 10.11
N ALA A 64 1.49 0.56 9.20
CA ALA A 64 0.62 -0.60 9.28
C ALA A 64 0.89 -1.40 10.57
N GLU A 65 -0.07 -1.32 11.49
CA GLU A 65 -0.12 -2.03 12.77
C GLU A 65 -1.32 -2.98 12.84
N HIS A 66 -2.38 -2.69 12.08
CA HIS A 66 -3.58 -3.52 12.03
C HIS A 66 -4.11 -3.61 10.59
N ILE A 67 -4.59 -4.78 10.18
CA ILE A 67 -5.31 -4.99 8.92
C ILE A 67 -6.18 -6.24 9.03
N LEU A 68 -7.46 -6.17 8.63
CA LEU A 68 -8.37 -7.34 8.66
C LEU A 68 -8.46 -8.05 10.02
N GLY A 69 -8.38 -7.29 11.12
CA GLY A 69 -8.35 -7.84 12.48
C GLY A 69 -7.04 -8.53 12.88
N MET A 70 -6.03 -8.56 11.98
CA MET A 70 -4.67 -9.02 12.29
C MET A 70 -3.83 -7.86 12.81
N GLN A 71 -2.99 -8.12 13.81
CA GLN A 71 -1.99 -7.19 14.30
C GLN A 71 -0.63 -7.46 13.64
N ILE A 72 0.02 -6.41 13.15
CA ILE A 72 1.33 -6.47 12.50
C ILE A 72 2.36 -5.85 13.45
N THR A 73 3.42 -6.59 13.75
CA THR A 73 4.53 -6.10 14.58
C THR A 73 5.83 -6.14 13.79
N ARG A 74 6.51 -5.00 13.64
CA ARG A 74 7.72 -4.92 12.81
C ARG A 74 8.97 -4.77 13.68
N ASP A 75 9.78 -5.83 13.73
CA ASP A 75 11.13 -5.77 14.32
C ASP A 75 12.17 -5.53 13.21
N ARG A 76 12.52 -4.25 13.01
CA ARG A 76 13.51 -3.84 11.99
C ARG A 76 14.93 -4.32 12.32
N ASN A 77 15.26 -4.48 13.60
CA ASN A 77 16.60 -4.94 14.01
C ASN A 77 16.78 -6.41 13.65
N LYS A 78 15.72 -7.22 13.79
CA LYS A 78 15.72 -8.64 13.41
C LYS A 78 15.26 -8.90 11.98
N LYS A 79 14.90 -7.85 11.23
CA LYS A 79 14.29 -7.93 9.87
C LYS A 79 13.07 -8.87 9.85
N LYS A 80 12.24 -8.84 10.90
CA LYS A 80 11.02 -9.65 11.03
C LYS A 80 9.76 -8.79 10.93
N LEU A 81 8.72 -9.37 10.36
CA LEU A 81 7.38 -8.80 10.22
C LEU A 81 6.37 -9.63 11.01
#